data_AF-A0A2V6M9W6-F1
#
_entry.id   AF-A0A2V6M9W6-F1
#
_cell.length_a   1.000
_cell.length_b   1.000
_cell.length_c   1.000
_cell.angle_alpha   90.00
_cell.angle_beta   90.00
_cell.angle_gamma   90.00
#
_symmetry.space_group_name_H-M   'P 1'
#
loop_
_entity.id
_entity.type
_entity.pdbx_description
1 polymer ?
#
loop_
_entity_poly.entity_id
_entity_poly.type
_entity_poly.pdbx_seq_one_letter_code
_entity_poly.pdbx_strand_id
1 'polypeptide(L)'
;RFPEEAAEWEKDPYTFAPLGGESGLAVTARALPALIELVREYPGKNILIVSHKATIRLLLSSLLGFDPRRYRDNLDQKPAALNIADFRDATRARLTLFNDTSHYDKAGKAIPEIPEAQLSKWWSRGG
;
A
#
# COMPACT_ATOMS: atom_id res chain seq x y z
N ARG A 1 11.97 27.24 -0.17
CA ARG A 1 11.31 28.25 0.70
C ARG A 1 11.36 27.86 2.19
N PHE A 2 11.53 26.57 2.56
CA PHE A 2 11.76 26.14 3.95
C PHE A 2 12.75 24.96 3.99
N PRO A 3 14.08 25.19 3.90
CA PRO A 3 15.07 24.13 3.75
C PRO A 3 15.26 23.29 5.03
N GLU A 4 15.16 23.90 6.21
CA GLU A 4 15.33 23.21 7.49
C GLU A 4 14.13 22.28 7.79
N GLU A 5 12.91 22.77 7.65
CA GLU A 5 11.70 21.93 7.81
C GLU A 5 11.66 20.78 6.82
N ALA A 6 12.10 21.00 5.57
CA ALA A 6 12.21 19.95 4.58
C ALA A 6 13.27 18.91 4.98
N ALA A 7 14.41 19.34 5.51
CA ALA A 7 15.46 18.43 5.98
C ALA A 7 15.00 17.58 7.18
N GLU A 8 14.27 18.16 8.13
CA GLU A 8 13.68 17.40 9.25
C GLU A 8 12.62 16.41 8.78
N TRP A 9 11.78 16.81 7.82
CA TRP A 9 10.80 15.91 7.24
C TRP A 9 11.42 14.76 6.45
N GLU A 10 12.54 14.98 5.76
CA GLU A 10 13.22 13.88 5.06
C GLU A 10 13.87 12.87 6.03
N LYS A 11 14.20 13.27 7.27
CA LYS A 11 14.78 12.35 8.27
C LYS A 11 13.77 11.36 8.82
N ASP A 12 12.59 11.82 9.21
CA ASP A 12 11.51 10.94 9.67
C ASP A 12 10.13 11.48 9.22
N PRO A 13 9.77 11.27 7.94
CA PRO A 13 8.50 11.73 7.40
C PRO A 13 7.29 10.98 7.96
N TYR A 14 7.53 9.88 8.67
CA TYR A 14 6.47 9.12 9.31
C TYR A 14 6.01 9.80 10.60
N THR A 15 6.93 10.28 11.44
CA THR A 15 6.56 10.94 12.71
C THR A 15 6.56 12.46 12.65
N PHE A 16 7.30 13.07 11.72
CA PHE A 16 7.35 14.53 11.55
C PHE A 16 6.39 15.01 10.46
N ALA A 17 5.86 16.22 10.66
CA ALA A 17 5.16 16.99 9.64
C ALA A 17 5.58 18.46 9.74
N PRO A 18 5.78 19.16 8.61
CA PRO A 18 5.88 20.62 8.59
C PRO A 18 4.65 21.29 9.20
N LEU A 19 4.76 22.56 9.59
CA LEU A 19 3.64 23.28 10.21
C LEU A 19 2.41 23.30 9.30
N GLY A 20 1.27 22.83 9.83
CA GLY A 20 0.01 22.71 9.07
C GLY A 20 -0.06 21.51 8.11
N GLY A 21 0.98 20.67 8.08
CA GLY A 21 1.01 19.41 7.34
C GLY A 21 0.45 18.22 8.12
N GLU A 22 0.48 17.06 7.47
CA GLU A 22 0.07 15.77 8.04
C GLU A 22 1.27 14.81 8.05
N SER A 23 1.53 14.14 9.17
CA SER A 23 2.61 13.15 9.27
C SER A 23 2.19 11.82 8.65
N GLY A 24 3.14 10.96 8.28
CA GLY A 24 2.81 9.62 7.80
C GLY A 24 1.99 8.81 8.80
N LEU A 25 2.22 9.00 10.11
CA LEU A 25 1.43 8.41 11.17
C LEU A 25 -0.03 8.89 11.14
N ALA A 26 -0.26 10.19 11.01
CA ALA A 26 -1.61 10.75 10.93
C ALA A 26 -2.36 10.26 9.66
N VAL A 27 -1.68 10.22 8.50
CA VAL A 27 -2.22 9.63 7.27
C VAL A 27 -2.61 8.17 7.48
N THR A 28 -1.73 7.39 8.13
CA THR A 28 -1.99 5.97 8.42
C THR A 28 -3.20 5.80 9.35
N ALA A 29 -3.30 6.63 10.38
CA ALA A 29 -4.36 6.57 11.39
C ALA A 29 -5.76 6.82 10.79
N ARG A 30 -5.89 7.61 9.72
CA ARG A 30 -7.16 7.79 9.01
C ARG A 30 -7.39 6.81 7.87
N ALA A 31 -6.33 6.39 7.16
CA ALA A 31 -6.48 5.61 5.94
C ALA A 31 -6.62 4.10 6.22
N LEU A 32 -5.88 3.58 7.21
CA LEU A 32 -5.90 2.14 7.51
C LEU A 32 -7.26 1.67 8.02
N PRO A 33 -7.94 2.36 8.96
CA PRO A 33 -9.29 1.95 9.38
C PRO A 33 -10.29 1.91 8.22
N ALA A 34 -10.28 2.93 7.35
CA ALA A 34 -11.16 2.97 6.19
C ALA A 34 -10.91 1.79 5.22
N LEU A 35 -9.65 1.41 4.99
CA LEU A 35 -9.32 0.21 4.21
C LEU A 35 -9.87 -1.06 4.88
N ILE A 36 -9.68 -1.21 6.19
CA ILE A 36 -10.13 -2.39 6.93
C ILE A 36 -11.66 -2.50 6.95
N GLU A 37 -12.38 -1.37 7.04
CA GLU A 37 -13.84 -1.33 6.92
C GLU A 37 -14.29 -1.86 5.55
N LEU A 38 -13.69 -1.39 4.46
CA LEU A 38 -13.99 -1.88 3.11
C LEU A 38 -13.74 -3.39 2.95
N VAL A 39 -12.63 -3.89 3.50
CA VAL A 39 -12.31 -5.32 3.48
C VAL A 39 -13.39 -6.15 4.21
N ARG A 40 -13.96 -5.61 5.30
CA ARG A 40 -15.02 -6.29 6.06
C ARG A 40 -16.38 -6.19 5.38
N GLU A 41 -16.69 -5.07 4.74
CA GLU A 41 -17.97 -4.81 4.09
C GLU A 41 -18.14 -5.60 2.78
N TYR A 42 -17.04 -5.87 2.06
CA TYR A 42 -17.06 -6.50 0.74
C TYR A 42 -16.32 -7.86 0.69
N PRO A 43 -16.70 -8.86 1.52
CA PRO A 43 -16.01 -10.15 1.55
C PRO A 43 -16.12 -10.89 0.22
N GLY A 44 -14.99 -11.40 -0.28
CA GLY A 44 -14.92 -12.16 -1.53
C GLY A 44 -15.17 -11.34 -2.80
N LYS A 45 -15.15 -10.00 -2.70
CA LYS A 45 -15.26 -9.09 -3.85
C LYS A 45 -13.92 -8.44 -4.16
N ASN A 46 -13.77 -7.98 -5.40
CA ASN A 46 -12.66 -7.12 -5.80
C ASN A 46 -13.08 -5.66 -5.61
N ILE A 47 -12.30 -4.91 -4.85
CA ILE A 47 -12.49 -3.46 -4.63
C ILE A 47 -11.35 -2.69 -5.29
N LEU A 48 -11.66 -1.57 -5.95
CA LEU A 48 -10.66 -0.67 -6.50
C LEU A 48 -10.47 0.52 -5.55
N ILE A 49 -9.24 0.74 -5.11
CA ILE A 49 -8.88 1.88 -4.27
C ILE A 49 -7.93 2.78 -5.07
N VAL A 50 -8.35 4.03 -5.26
CA VAL A 50 -7.53 5.07 -5.90
C VAL A 50 -7.04 6.02 -4.82
N SER A 51 -5.72 6.22 -4.73
CA SER A 51 -5.11 7.06 -3.72
C SER A 51 -3.78 7.64 -4.18
N HIS A 52 -3.06 8.28 -3.26
CA HIS A 52 -1.78 8.93 -3.53
C HIS A 52 -0.59 8.07 -3.13
N LYS A 53 0.57 8.38 -3.74
CA LYS A 53 1.86 7.69 -3.55
C LYS A 53 2.19 7.40 -2.08
N ALA A 54 2.13 8.41 -1.22
CA ALA A 54 2.48 8.28 0.19
C ALA A 54 1.48 7.36 0.93
N THR A 55 0.18 7.60 0.75
CA THR A 55 -0.88 6.80 1.37
C THR A 55 -0.77 5.32 1.02
N ILE A 56 -0.57 5.00 -0.27
CA ILE A 56 -0.44 3.60 -0.73
C ILE A 56 0.75 2.92 -0.05
N ARG A 57 1.92 3.57 -0.04
CA ARG A 57 3.12 3.01 0.59
C ARG A 57 2.95 2.83 2.10
N LEU A 58 2.30 3.76 2.79
CA LEU A 58 2.03 3.66 4.24
C LEU A 58 1.07 2.51 4.57
N LEU A 59 0.01 2.35 3.77
CA LEU A 59 -0.93 1.23 3.89
C LEU A 59 -0.21 -0.10 3.65
N LEU A 60 0.55 -0.22 2.56
CA LEU A 60 1.32 -1.44 2.26
C LEU A 60 2.35 -1.75 3.36
N SER A 61 3.04 -0.75 3.91
CA SER A 61 3.97 -0.93 5.02
C SER A 61 3.26 -1.50 6.26
N SER A 62 2.09 -0.95 6.58
CA SER A 62 1.26 -1.42 7.70
C SER A 62 0.74 -2.84 7.49
N LEU A 63 0.31 -3.18 6.27
CA LEU A 63 -0.21 -4.50 5.92
C LEU A 63 0.87 -5.58 5.89
N LEU A 64 2.07 -5.23 5.44
CA LEU A 64 3.20 -6.17 5.33
C LEU A 64 4.04 -6.27 6.61
N GLY A 65 3.77 -5.42 7.60
CA GLY A 65 4.35 -5.52 8.95
C GLY A 65 5.82 -5.12 9.07
N PHE A 66 6.36 -4.35 8.11
CA PHE A 66 7.68 -3.73 8.27
C PHE A 66 7.57 -2.31 8.82
N ASP A 67 8.67 -1.78 9.35
CA ASP A 67 8.70 -0.44 9.96
C ASP A 67 8.18 0.63 8.98
N PRO A 68 7.03 1.28 9.28
CA PRO A 68 6.43 2.26 8.39
C PRO A 68 7.29 3.51 8.21
N ARG A 69 8.31 3.75 9.04
CA ARG A 69 9.31 4.80 8.77
C ARG A 69 10.08 4.57 7.47
N ARG A 70 10.24 3.31 7.07
CA ARG A 70 10.97 2.91 5.85
C ARG A 70 10.09 2.84 4.61
N TYR A 71 8.85 3.33 4.67
CA TYR A 71 7.91 3.24 3.55
C TYR A 71 8.42 3.89 2.25
N ARG A 72 9.28 4.92 2.36
CA ARG A 72 9.88 5.58 1.19
C ARG A 72 11.03 4.79 0.59
N ASP A 73 11.81 4.14 1.45
CA ASP A 73 13.01 3.41 1.08
C ASP A 73 12.69 2.02 0.53
N ASN A 74 11.69 1.37 1.14
CA ASN A 74 11.36 -0.02 0.84
C ASN A 74 10.38 -0.18 -0.33
N LEU A 75 9.57 0.84 -0.64
CA LEU A 75 8.50 0.74 -1.63
C LEU A 75 8.65 1.83 -2.68
N ASP A 76 8.86 1.46 -3.94
CA ASP A 76 8.62 2.37 -5.04
C ASP A 76 7.12 2.49 -5.38
N GLN A 77 6.70 3.57 -6.04
CA GLN A 77 5.31 3.70 -6.49
C GLN A 77 5.28 4.73 -7.62
N LYS A 78 5.10 4.22 -8.84
CA LYS A 78 5.00 4.98 -10.08
C LYS A 78 3.59 5.56 -10.24
N PRO A 79 3.43 6.64 -11.03
CA PRO A 79 2.12 7.14 -11.42
C PRO A 79 1.26 6.05 -12.08
N ALA A 80 -0.03 6.03 -11.74
CA ALA A 80 -1.04 5.06 -12.15
C ALA A 80 -0.65 3.57 -12.01
N ALA A 81 0.35 3.24 -11.21
CA ALA A 81 0.75 1.84 -11.06
C ALA A 81 -0.29 1.01 -10.31
N LEU A 82 -0.52 -0.20 -10.79
CA LEU A 82 -1.43 -1.17 -10.19
C LEU A 82 -0.71 -1.94 -9.08
N ASN A 83 -1.37 -2.03 -7.93
CA ASN A 83 -1.02 -2.92 -6.85
C ASN A 83 -2.21 -3.84 -6.57
N ILE A 84 -1.97 -5.11 -6.26
CA ILE A 84 -3.00 -6.07 -5.85
C ILE A 84 -2.61 -6.62 -4.50
N ALA A 85 -3.47 -6.42 -3.50
CA ALA A 85 -3.37 -7.03 -2.20
C ALA A 85 -4.60 -7.90 -1.94
N ASP A 86 -4.36 -9.19 -1.67
CA ASP A 86 -5.42 -10.11 -1.29
C ASP A 86 -5.58 -10.13 0.22
N PHE A 87 -6.82 -10.19 0.69
CA PHE A 87 -7.15 -10.28 2.11
C PHE A 87 -7.83 -11.62 2.38
N ARG A 88 -7.27 -12.41 3.31
CA ARG A 88 -7.99 -13.57 3.87
C ARG A 88 -9.03 -13.09 4.88
N ASP A 89 -8.66 -12.06 5.64
CA ASP A 89 -9.51 -11.33 6.57
C ASP A 89 -8.90 -9.94 6.83
N ALA A 90 -9.55 -9.14 7.66
CA ALA A 90 -9.15 -7.79 8.04
C ALA A 90 -7.75 -7.67 8.68
N THR A 91 -7.14 -8.79 9.10
CA THR A 91 -5.83 -8.82 9.76
C THR A 91 -4.76 -9.51 8.94
N ARG A 92 -5.14 -10.15 7.83
CA ARG A 92 -4.26 -11.00 7.02
C ARG A 92 -4.32 -10.59 5.55
N ALA A 93 -3.35 -9.77 5.16
CA ALA A 93 -3.14 -9.36 3.79
C ALA A 93 -1.90 -10.02 3.18
N ARG A 94 -1.89 -10.19 1.86
CA ARG A 94 -0.69 -10.48 1.07
C ARG A 94 -0.64 -9.55 -0.13
N LEU A 95 0.55 -9.10 -0.50
CA LEU A 95 0.78 -8.33 -1.73
C LEU A 95 1.10 -9.32 -2.86
N THR A 96 0.26 -9.38 -3.89
CA THR A 96 0.43 -10.30 -5.03
C THR A 96 0.92 -9.61 -6.30
N LEU A 97 0.66 -8.32 -6.44
CA LEU A 97 1.21 -7.48 -7.50
C LEU A 97 1.61 -6.14 -6.92
N PHE A 98 2.78 -5.64 -7.31
CA PHE A 98 3.32 -4.38 -6.81
C PHE A 98 3.87 -3.53 -7.94
N ASN A 99 3.46 -2.26 -7.96
CA ASN A 99 4.00 -1.21 -8.81
C ASN A 99 3.99 -1.56 -10.31
N ASP A 100 2.96 -2.29 -10.78
CA ASP A 100 2.84 -2.66 -12.19
C ASP A 100 2.41 -1.46 -13.04
N THR A 101 3.17 -1.20 -14.10
CA THR A 101 2.86 -0.16 -15.09
C THR A 101 2.83 -0.74 -16.51
N SER A 102 2.54 -2.04 -16.65
CA SER A 102 2.61 -2.73 -17.94
C SER A 102 1.60 -2.18 -18.95
N HIS A 103 0.50 -1.62 -18.45
CA HIS A 103 -0.51 -0.91 -19.25
C HIS A 103 0.01 0.37 -19.95
N TYR A 104 1.17 0.92 -19.56
CA TYR A 104 1.82 2.00 -20.29
C TYR A 104 2.63 1.52 -21.50
N ASP A 105 2.95 0.24 -21.58
CA ASP A 105 3.65 -0.31 -22.74
C ASP A 105 2.75 -0.21 -23.97
N LYS A 106 3.28 0.30 -25.07
CA LYS A 106 2.57 0.39 -26.36
C LYS A 106 2.13 -0.97 -26.89
N ALA A 107 2.76 -2.06 -26.44
CA ALA A 107 2.36 -3.42 -26.75
C ALA A 107 1.23 -3.95 -25.85
N GLY A 108 0.72 -3.14 -24.90
CA GLY A 108 -0.45 -3.45 -24.08
C GLY A 108 -0.31 -4.76 -23.29
N LYS A 109 0.84 -5.00 -22.66
CA LYS A 109 1.06 -6.28 -21.97
C LYS A 109 0.21 -6.36 -20.70
N ALA A 110 -0.46 -7.50 -20.60
CA ALA A 110 -1.52 -7.83 -19.65
C ALA A 110 -1.08 -7.63 -18.19
N ILE A 111 -2.04 -7.21 -17.37
CA ILE A 111 -1.95 -7.34 -15.91
C ILE A 111 -1.72 -8.84 -15.61
N PRO A 112 -0.64 -9.21 -14.89
CA PRO A 112 -0.42 -10.60 -14.53
C PRO A 112 -1.58 -11.14 -13.69
N GLU A 113 -1.93 -12.41 -13.89
CA GLU A 113 -2.95 -13.07 -13.10
C GLU A 113 -2.57 -13.11 -11.62
N ILE A 114 -3.58 -13.10 -10.75
CA ILE A 114 -3.36 -13.25 -9.31
C ILE A 114 -2.81 -14.65 -9.05
N PRO A 115 -1.67 -14.81 -8.35
CA PRO A 115 -1.09 -16.12 -8.10
C PRO A 115 -2.02 -17.04 -7.30
N GLU A 116 -2.35 -18.20 -7.89
CA GLU A 116 -3.14 -19.26 -7.25
C GLU A 116 -2.32 -20.50 -6.83
N ALA A 117 -1.08 -20.62 -7.32
CA ALA A 117 -0.19 -21.75 -7.07
C ALA A 117 0.93 -21.44 -6.06
N GLN A 118 1.54 -22.47 -5.47
CA GLN A 118 2.67 -22.38 -4.52
C GLN A 118 2.40 -21.48 -3.30
N LEU A 119 1.13 -21.38 -2.91
CA LEU A 119 0.70 -20.55 -1.81
C LEU A 119 1.03 -21.21 -0.46
N SER A 120 1.34 -20.39 0.56
CA SER A 120 1.48 -20.88 1.93
C SER A 120 0.19 -21.57 2.41
N LYS A 121 0.27 -22.39 3.47
CA LYS A 121 -0.92 -23.05 4.09
C LYS A 121 -2.05 -22.09 4.43
N TRP A 122 -1.76 -20.82 4.73
CA TRP A 122 -2.78 -19.81 5.01
C TRP A 122 -3.58 -19.38 3.77
N TRP A 123 -3.16 -19.75 2.57
CA TRP A 123 -3.77 -19.30 1.32
C TRP A 123 -4.20 -20.45 0.41
N SER A 124 -3.84 -21.70 0.76
CA SER A 124 -4.39 -22.90 0.12
C SER A 124 -5.85 -23.09 0.54
N ARG A 125 -6.76 -23.36 -0.41
CA ARG A 125 -8.16 -23.70 -0.12
C ARG A 125 -8.21 -25.06 0.63
N GLY A 126 -8.22 -25.04 1.96
CA GLY A 126 -8.31 -26.26 2.77
C GLY A 126 -7.56 -26.19 4.10
N GLY A 127 -7.85 -25.20 4.94
CA GLY A 127 -7.36 -25.12 6.31
C GLY A 127 -8.44 -24.58 7.24
#